data_AF-A0A6V8QJL0-F1
#
_entry.id   AF-A0A6V8QJL0-F1
#
_cell.length_a   1.000
_cell.length_b   1.000
_cell.length_c   1.000
_cell.angle_alpha   90.00
_cell.angle_beta   90.00
_cell.angle_gamma   90.00
#
_symmetry.space_group_name_H-M   'P 1'
#
loop_
_entity.id
_entity.type
_entity.pdbx_description
1 polymer ?
#
loop_
_entity_poly.entity_id
_entity_poly.type
_entity_poly.pdbx_seq_one_letter_code
_entity_poly.pdbx_strand_id
1 'polypeptide(L)'
;MTTAAASKLDITHAYRHLYRGLLRAVQYSAPARYVARDQLRAAFRERNAALDPEGVKRTVWFLEAAAKERGLEHKILKNLIKVRLDRAWGTRAWKRALNETKMK
;
A
#
# COMPACT_ATOMS: atom_id res chain seq x y z
N MET A 1 -12.94 21.70 15.64
CA MET A 1 -11.55 21.35 16.00
C MET A 1 -10.67 21.67 14.80
N THR A 2 -9.81 22.67 14.93
CA THR A 2 -8.92 23.17 13.87
C THR A 2 -7.72 22.24 13.70
N THR A 3 -7.70 21.44 12.63
CA THR A 3 -6.55 20.59 12.29
C THR A 3 -5.41 21.48 11.85
N ALA A 4 -4.41 21.69 12.72
CA ALA A 4 -3.15 22.30 12.34
C ALA A 4 -2.55 21.50 11.18
N ALA A 5 -2.09 22.19 10.13
CA ALA A 5 -1.45 21.54 8.98
C ALA A 5 -0.29 20.66 9.47
N ALA A 6 -0.36 19.36 9.16
CA ALA A 6 0.62 18.38 9.63
C ALA A 6 2.05 18.80 9.22
N SER A 7 2.99 18.75 10.16
CA SER A 7 4.36 19.10 9.86
C SER A 7 4.99 18.05 8.94
N LYS A 8 6.05 18.42 8.21
CA LYS A 8 6.80 17.47 7.36
C LYS A 8 7.35 16.27 8.16
N LEU A 9 7.65 16.49 9.45
CA LEU A 9 8.11 15.44 10.36
C LEU A 9 6.98 14.46 10.67
N ASP A 10 5.76 14.95 10.92
CA ASP A 10 4.59 14.11 11.18
C ASP A 10 4.26 13.21 9.98
N ILE A 11 4.32 13.77 8.77
CA ILE A 11 4.12 13.01 7.53
C ILE A 11 5.18 11.89 7.41
N THR A 12 6.43 12.20 7.74
CA THR A 12 7.54 11.24 7.68
C THR A 12 7.37 10.13 8.71
N HIS A 13 6.97 10.47 9.94
CA HIS A 13 6.70 9.49 10.99
C HIS A 13 5.51 8.61 10.61
N ALA A 14 4.40 9.19 10.17
CA ALA A 14 3.23 8.46 9.69
C ALA A 14 3.61 7.46 8.59
N TYR A 15 4.36 7.90 7.58
CA TYR A 15 4.86 7.03 6.51
C TYR A 15 5.70 5.87 7.06
N ARG A 16 6.63 6.13 7.99
CA ARG A 16 7.49 5.09 8.56
C ARG A 16 6.71 4.06 9.38
N HIS A 17 5.75 4.50 10.18
CA HIS A 17 4.90 3.60 10.96
C HIS A 17 4.06 2.70 10.06
N LEU A 18 3.37 3.29 9.08
CA LEU A 18 2.59 2.54 8.10
C LEU A 18 3.46 1.57 7.30
N TYR A 19 4.63 2.02 6.82
CA TYR A 19 5.51 1.18 6.03
C TYR A 19 6.01 -0.04 6.80
N ARG A 20 6.44 0.14 8.06
CA ARG A 20 6.89 -0.97 8.92
C ARG A 20 5.74 -1.92 9.26
N GLY A 21 4.57 -1.38 9.61
CA GLY A 21 3.37 -2.19 9.90
C GLY A 21 2.96 -3.02 8.69
N LEU A 22 2.94 -2.42 7.50
CA LEU A 22 2.60 -3.07 6.25
C LEU A 22 3.54 -4.23 5.92
N LEU A 23 4.84 -4.04 6.09
CA LEU A 23 5.85 -5.09 5.85
C LEU A 23 5.67 -6.29 6.79
N ARG A 24 5.37 -6.03 8.07
CA ARG A 24 5.06 -7.07 9.05
C ARG A 24 3.76 -7.80 8.70
N ALA A 25 2.72 -7.07 8.31
CA ALA A 25 1.43 -7.63 7.95
C ALA A 25 1.50 -8.58 6.74
N VAL A 26 2.35 -8.27 5.76
CA VAL A 26 2.60 -9.15 4.60
C VAL A 26 3.71 -10.18 4.85
N GLN A 27 4.24 -10.27 6.07
CA GLN A 27 5.32 -11.16 6.47
C GLN A 27 6.55 -11.08 5.55
N TYR A 28 6.85 -9.88 5.05
CA TYR A 28 7.95 -9.63 4.10
C TYR A 28 7.92 -10.51 2.83
N SER A 29 6.78 -11.09 2.48
CA SER A 29 6.65 -12.00 1.34
C SER A 29 6.83 -11.27 -0.01
N ALA A 30 7.52 -11.91 -0.95
CA ALA A 30 7.53 -11.50 -2.36
C ALA A 30 6.41 -12.23 -3.13
N PRO A 31 5.69 -11.57 -4.05
CA PRO A 31 5.83 -10.18 -4.52
C PRO A 31 5.04 -9.14 -3.71
N ALA A 32 4.29 -9.56 -2.68
CA ALA A 32 3.38 -8.73 -1.91
C ALA A 32 4.01 -7.46 -1.31
N ARG A 33 5.23 -7.57 -0.76
CA ARG A 33 5.96 -6.44 -0.17
C ARG A 33 6.20 -5.29 -1.16
N TYR A 34 6.44 -5.60 -2.43
CA TYR A 34 6.72 -4.59 -3.45
C TYR A 34 5.44 -3.86 -3.83
N VAL A 35 4.36 -4.60 -4.03
CA VAL A 35 3.04 -4.06 -4.37
C VAL A 35 2.55 -3.14 -3.25
N ALA A 36 2.65 -3.61 -2.01
CA ALA A 36 2.21 -2.87 -0.83
C ALA A 36 3.04 -1.58 -0.67
N ARG A 37 4.37 -1.66 -0.82
CA ARG A 37 5.26 -0.48 -0.82
C ARG A 37 4.89 0.53 -1.90
N ASP A 38 4.71 0.05 -3.12
CA ASP A 38 4.47 0.93 -4.28
C ASP A 38 3.11 1.62 -4.16
N GLN A 39 2.09 0.91 -3.63
CA GLN A 39 0.79 1.49 -3.31
C GLN A 39 0.89 2.57 -2.22
N LEU A 40 1.63 2.30 -1.13
CA LEU A 40 1.84 3.28 -0.06
C LEU A 40 2.58 4.52 -0.59
N ARG A 41 3.63 4.33 -1.40
CA ARG A 41 4.36 5.43 -2.02
C ARG A 41 3.50 6.26 -2.96
N ALA A 42 2.61 5.61 -3.73
CA ALA A 42 1.69 6.32 -4.61
C ALA A 42 0.74 7.21 -3.81
N ALA A 43 0.15 6.69 -2.73
CA ALA A 43 -0.77 7.45 -1.87
C ALA A 43 -0.09 8.68 -1.24
N PHE A 44 1.14 8.54 -0.73
CA PHE A 44 1.88 9.66 -0.13
C PHE A 44 2.46 10.65 -1.15
N ARG A 45 2.49 10.31 -2.44
CA ARG A 45 2.97 11.19 -3.52
C ARG A 45 1.82 11.87 -4.28
N GLU A 46 0.58 11.52 -3.97
CA GLU A 46 -0.60 12.11 -4.60
C GLU A 46 -0.64 13.62 -4.31
N ARG A 47 -0.79 14.43 -5.36
CA ARG A 47 -0.81 15.89 -5.22
C ARG A 47 -2.08 16.28 -4.46
N ASN A 48 -1.90 17.12 -3.43
CA ASN A 48 -2.96 17.61 -2.53
C ASN A 48 -3.51 16.61 -1.51
N ALA A 49 -2.85 15.46 -1.30
CA ALA A 49 -3.23 14.57 -0.22
C ALA A 49 -2.98 15.24 1.15
N ALA A 50 -4.05 15.52 1.89
CA ALA A 50 -3.96 15.94 3.28
C ALA A 50 -3.70 14.72 4.17
N LEU A 51 -2.78 14.85 5.13
CA LEU A 51 -2.55 13.80 6.11
C LEU A 51 -3.72 13.80 7.11
N ASP A 52 -4.46 12.69 7.17
CA ASP A 52 -5.45 12.42 8.22
C ASP A 52 -4.80 11.64 9.36
N PRO A 53 -4.48 12.25 10.52
CA PRO A 53 -3.83 11.57 11.62
C PRO A 53 -4.66 10.41 12.19
N GLU A 54 -5.99 10.54 12.21
CA GLU A 54 -6.88 9.51 12.74
C GLU A 54 -6.99 8.34 11.76
N GLY A 55 -7.04 8.63 10.46
CA GLY A 55 -6.91 7.65 9.39
C GLY A 55 -5.60 6.86 9.48
N VAL A 56 -4.48 7.53 9.70
CA VAL A 56 -3.17 6.88 9.91
C VAL A 56 -3.23 5.95 11.11
N LYS A 57 -3.75 6.39 12.26
CA LYS A 57 -3.86 5.58 13.48
C LYS A 57 -4.71 4.32 13.25
N ARG A 58 -5.90 4.46 12.66
CA ARG A 58 -6.78 3.33 12.30
C ARG A 58 -6.09 2.35 11.37
N THR A 59 -5.35 2.87 10.38
CA THR A 59 -4.62 2.03 9.43
C THR A 59 -3.48 1.29 10.11
N VAL A 60 -2.75 1.92 11.04
CA VAL A 60 -1.71 1.24 11.83
C VAL A 60 -2.33 0.09 12.64
N TRP A 61 -3.44 0.31 13.34
CA TRP A 61 -4.14 -0.75 14.08
C TRP A 61 -4.59 -1.89 13.18
N PHE A 62 -5.14 -1.58 12.00
CA PHE A 62 -5.51 -2.60 11.02
C PHE A 62 -4.29 -3.45 10.59
N LEU A 63 -3.15 -2.82 10.34
CA LEU A 63 -1.93 -3.52 9.93
C LEU A 63 -1.33 -4.35 11.07
N GLU A 64 -1.39 -3.86 12.30
CA GLU A 64 -0.97 -4.61 13.48
C GLU A 64 -1.85 -5.85 13.70
N ALA A 65 -3.16 -5.71 13.58
CA ALA A 65 -4.10 -6.84 13.64
C ALA A 65 -3.83 -7.87 12.53
N ALA A 66 -3.64 -7.40 11.29
CA ALA A 66 -3.31 -8.25 10.13
C ALA A 66 -1.96 -8.97 10.26
N ALA A 67 -1.03 -8.42 11.04
CA ALA A 67 0.27 -9.02 11.31
C ALA A 67 0.23 -10.04 12.46
N LYS A 68 -0.57 -9.78 13.49
CA LYS A 68 -0.64 -10.59 14.71
C LYS A 68 -1.33 -11.93 14.46
N GLU A 69 -2.45 -11.93 13.73
CA GLU A 69 -3.30 -13.11 13.56
C GLU A 69 -3.73 -13.28 12.10
N ARG A 70 -4.04 -14.52 11.69
CA ARG A 70 -4.63 -14.82 10.37
C ARG A 70 -6.15 -14.54 10.37
N GLY A 71 -6.53 -13.39 10.93
CA GLY A 71 -7.90 -12.92 11.06
C GLY A 71 -8.49 -12.36 9.76
N LEU A 72 -9.58 -11.62 9.91
CA LEU A 72 -10.28 -10.96 8.81
C LEU A 72 -9.35 -9.95 8.10
N GLU A 73 -8.62 -9.16 8.89
CA GLU A 73 -7.71 -8.10 8.45
C GLU A 73 -6.61 -8.66 7.56
N HIS A 74 -6.03 -9.79 7.97
CA HIS A 74 -5.03 -10.50 7.17
C HIS A 74 -5.61 -10.97 5.82
N LYS A 75 -6.82 -11.53 5.83
CA LYS A 75 -7.51 -11.99 4.62
C LYS A 75 -7.84 -10.81 3.68
N ILE A 76 -8.34 -9.71 4.24
CA ILE A 76 -8.62 -8.47 3.50
C ILE A 76 -7.34 -7.95 2.84
N LEU A 77 -6.27 -7.77 3.62
CA LEU A 77 -5.00 -7.28 3.11
C LEU A 77 -4.43 -8.19 2.02
N LYS A 78 -4.46 -9.51 2.23
CA LYS A 78 -4.02 -10.50 1.25
C LYS A 78 -4.81 -10.40 -0.06
N ASN A 79 -6.13 -10.29 0.02
CA ASN A 79 -6.98 -10.17 -1.16
C ASN A 79 -6.74 -8.84 -1.91
N LEU A 80 -6.59 -7.72 -1.20
CA LEU A 80 -6.25 -6.43 -1.81
C LEU A 80 -4.94 -6.51 -2.60
N ILE A 81 -3.91 -7.12 -2.01
CA ILE A 81 -2.61 -7.30 -2.67
C ILE A 81 -2.73 -8.23 -3.88
N LYS A 82 -3.47 -9.33 -3.76
CA LYS A 82 -3.71 -10.27 -4.87
C LYS A 82 -4.39 -9.59 -6.04
N VAL A 83 -5.50 -8.87 -5.80
CA VAL A 83 -6.21 -8.12 -6.85
C VAL A 83 -5.31 -7.08 -7.51
N ARG A 84 -4.46 -6.40 -6.73
CA ARG A 84 -3.52 -5.41 -7.27
C ARG A 84 -2.44 -6.05 -8.15
N LEU A 85 -1.92 -7.21 -7.74
CA LEU A 85 -0.99 -8.00 -8.53
C LEU A 85 -1.60 -8.45 -9.85
N ASP A 86 -2.80 -9.02 -9.80
CA ASP A 86 -3.50 -9.51 -11.00
C ASP A 86 -3.75 -8.38 -12.00
N ARG A 87 -4.17 -7.20 -11.52
CA ARG A 87 -4.31 -5.99 -12.35
C ARG A 87 -2.99 -5.53 -12.96
N ALA A 88 -1.91 -5.57 -12.19
CA ALA A 88 -0.58 -5.16 -12.67
C ALA A 88 -0.03 -6.14 -13.73
N TRP A 89 -0.23 -7.44 -13.53
CA TRP A 89 0.17 -8.47 -14.49
C TRP A 89 -0.68 -8.45 -15.75
N GLY A 90 -2.01 -8.34 -15.64
CA GLY A 90 -2.89 -8.18 -16.78
C GLY A 90 -2.49 -6.96 -17.63
N THR A 91 -2.14 -5.85 -16.98
CA THR A 91 -1.68 -4.65 -17.68
C THR A 91 -0.37 -4.85 -18.46
N ARG A 92 0.56 -5.66 -17.93
CA ARG A 92 1.84 -5.94 -18.58
C ARG A 92 1.70 -6.93 -19.74
N ALA A 93 0.81 -7.91 -19.61
CA ALA A 93 0.56 -8.91 -20.64
C ALA A 93 0.06 -8.27 -21.95
N TRP A 94 -0.95 -7.39 -21.89
CA TRP A 94 -1.46 -6.74 -23.11
C TRP A 94 -0.45 -5.77 -23.73
N LYS A 95 0.30 -5.02 -22.90
CA LYS A 95 1.36 -4.13 -23.41
C LYS A 95 2.46 -4.90 -24.13
N ARG A 96 2.84 -6.06 -23.60
CA ARG A 96 3.81 -6.93 -24.24
C ARG A 96 3.29 -7.43 -25.60
N ALA A 97 2.04 -7.92 -25.65
CA ALA A 97 1.40 -8.36 -26.89
C ALA A 97 1.31 -7.25 -27.96
N LEU A 98 1.02 -6.01 -27.56
CA LEU A 98 1.05 -4.86 -28.48
C LEU A 98 2.45 -4.52 -28.99
N ASN A 99 3.47 -4.62 -28.14
CA ASN A 99 4.84 -4.36 -28.56
C ASN A 99 5.33 -5.45 -29.53
N GLU A 100 4.96 -6.71 -29.30
CA GLU A 100 5.28 -7.82 -30.20
C GLU A 100 4.61 -7.70 -31.57
N THR A 101 3.38 -7.19 -31.63
CA THR A 101 2.68 -6.93 -32.90
C THR A 101 3.25 -5.75 -33.67
N LYS A 102 3.80 -4.71 -33.01
CA LYS A 102 4.48 -3.58 -33.67
C LYS A 102 5.85 -3.90 -34.27
N MET A 103 6.48 -4.99 -33.81
CA MET A 103 7.82 -5.41 -34.24
C MET A 103 7.79 -6.47 -35.36
N LYS A 104 6.59 -6.88 -35.80
CA LYS A 104 6.35 -7.71 -36.97
C LYS A 104 5.82 -6.84 -38.11
#